data_AF-A0A6J4RSH7-F1
#
_entry.id   AF-A0A6J4RSH7-F1
#
_cell.length_a   1.000
_cell.length_b   1.000
_cell.length_c   1.000
_cell.angle_alpha   90.00
_cell.angle_beta   90.00
_cell.angle_gamma   90.00
#
_symmetry.space_group_name_H-M   'P 1'
#
loop_
_entity.id
_entity.type
_entity.pdbx_description
1 polymer ?
#
loop_
_entity_poly.entity_id
_entity_poly.type
_entity_poly.pdbx_seq_one_letter_code
_entity_poly.pdbx_strand_id
1 'polypeptide(L)' 'MVTRATAVVAGPGPLLLVDLVVAECVHVLESFYDVLRVRVADLMRAAIALPSIQTIDAKLLLRGPRGL' A
#
# COMPACT_ATOMS: atom_id res chain seq x y z
N MET A 1 -11.33 8.77 11.73
CA MET A 1 -10.52 7.57 11.42
C MET A 1 -9.13 7.95 10.92
N VAL A 2 -9.03 8.81 9.89
CA VAL A 2 -7.76 9.29 9.28
C VAL A 2 -6.70 9.67 10.32
N THR A 3 -6.95 10.63 11.20
CA THR A 3 -5.96 11.14 12.18
C THR A 3 -5.31 10.05 13.04
N ARG A 4 -6.09 9.05 13.49
CA ARG A 4 -5.56 7.93 14.29
C ARG A 4 -4.70 6.99 13.45
N ALA A 5 -5.13 6.70 12.22
CA ALA A 5 -4.35 5.89 11.29
C ALA A 5 -3.02 6.56 10.94
N THR A 6 -3.02 7.87 10.65
CA THR A 6 -1.78 8.61 10.36
C THR A 6 -0.85 8.65 11.57
N ALA A 7 -1.37 8.80 12.79
CA ALA A 7 -0.56 8.78 14.00
C ALA A 7 0.10 7.41 14.25
N VAL A 8 -0.63 6.31 14.01
CA VAL A 8 -0.07 4.95 14.12
C VAL A 8 1.02 4.72 13.08
N VAL A 9 0.78 5.15 11.84
CA VAL A 9 1.75 5.06 10.74
C VAL A 9 2.97 5.96 10.98
N ALA A 10 2.82 7.10 11.66
CA ALA A 10 3.95 7.96 12.05
C ALA A 10 4.68 7.47 13.32
N GLY A 11 4.18 6.41 13.97
CA GLY A 11 4.73 5.88 15.20
C GLY A 11 6.03 5.07 15.03
N PRO A 12 6.63 4.62 16.13
CA PRO A 12 7.97 4.01 16.15
C PRO A 12 8.01 2.51 15.77
N GLY A 13 6.86 1.88 15.51
CA GLY A 13 6.80 0.42 15.31
C GLY A 13 7.16 -0.01 13.89
N PRO A 14 7.57 -1.28 13.70
CA PRO A 14 7.35 -1.95 12.43
C PRO A 14 5.87 -2.36 12.33
N LEU A 15 5.14 -1.69 11.46
CA LEU A 15 3.81 -2.07 10.99
C LEU A 15 3.98 -3.05 9.84
N LEU A 16 3.48 -4.27 10.01
CA LEU A 16 3.54 -5.28 8.97
C LEU A 16 2.47 -5.01 7.91
N LEU A 17 2.91 -4.81 6.68
CA LEU A 17 2.03 -4.69 5.52
C LEU A 17 2.06 -6.00 4.73
N VAL A 18 0.95 -6.72 4.80
CA VAL A 18 0.73 -8.01 4.13
C VAL A 18 0.28 -7.76 2.70
N ASP A 19 0.63 -8.68 1.79
CA ASP A 19 0.29 -8.61 0.38
C ASP A 19 -1.22 -8.55 0.11
N LEU A 20 -2.01 -9.31 0.88
CA LEU A 20 -3.48 -9.27 0.82
C LEU A 20 -4.04 -7.87 1.09
N VAL A 21 -3.50 -7.14 2.08
CA VAL A 21 -3.96 -5.79 2.42
C VAL A 21 -3.65 -4.81 1.29
N VAL A 22 -2.50 -4.96 0.62
CA VAL A 22 -2.17 -4.16 -0.57
C VAL A 22 -3.13 -4.47 -1.72
N ALA A 23 -3.42 -5.75 -1.97
CA ALA A 23 -4.36 -6.16 -3.01
C ALA A 23 -5.77 -5.60 -2.77
N GLU A 24 -6.25 -5.63 -1.52
CA GLU A 24 -7.53 -5.03 -1.14
C GLU A 24 -7.53 -3.52 -1.31
N CYS A 25 -6.47 -2.80 -0.89
CA CYS A 25 -6.37 -1.36 -1.12
C CYS A 25 -6.40 -1.01 -2.61
N VAL A 26 -5.69 -1.77 -3.45
CA VAL A 26 -5.72 -1.58 -4.91
C VAL A 26 -7.14 -1.79 -5.44
N HIS A 27 -7.77 -2.91 -5.09
CA HIS A 27 -9.13 -3.21 -5.55
C HIS A 27 -10.15 -2.15 -5.12
N VAL A 28 -10.11 -1.73 -3.86
CA VAL A 28 -11.03 -0.74 -3.30
C VAL A 28 -10.84 0.63 -3.95
N LEU A 29 -9.58 1.07 -4.08
CA LEU A 29 -9.28 2.37 -4.69
C LEU A 29 -9.66 2.41 -6.18
N GLU A 30 -9.41 1.34 -6.94
CA GLU A 30 -9.77 1.28 -8.36
C GLU A 30 -11.29 1.11 -8.58
N SER A 31 -11.95 0.24 -7.80
CA SER A 31 -13.32 -0.23 -8.12
C SER A 31 -14.43 0.54 -7.40
N PHE A 32 -14.14 1.11 -6.23
CA PHE A 32 -15.15 1.82 -5.43
C PHE A 32 -14.91 3.33 -5.38
N TYR A 33 -13.65 3.75 -5.50
CA TYR A 33 -13.27 5.16 -5.49
C TYR A 33 -12.82 5.67 -6.87
N ASP A 34 -12.88 4.84 -7.91
CA ASP A 34 -12.53 5.17 -9.30
C ASP A 34 -11.16 5.87 -9.44
N VAL A 35 -10.21 5.54 -8.55
CA VAL A 35 -8.87 6.14 -8.56
C VAL A 35 -8.07 5.56 -9.71
N LEU A 36 -7.45 6.43 -10.50
CA LEU A 36 -6.62 6.03 -11.64
C LEU A 36 -5.52 5.05 -11.22
N ARG A 37 -5.32 3.98 -12.00
CA ARG A 37 -4.30 2.94 -11.74
C ARG A 37 -2.91 3.50 -11.41
N VAL A 38 -2.48 4.53 -12.15
CA VAL A 38 -1.18 5.20 -11.92
C VAL A 38 -1.11 5.81 -10.52
N ARG A 39 -2.20 6.46 -10.07
CA ARG A 39 -2.28 7.08 -8.75
C ARG A 39 -2.34 6.03 -7.64
N VAL A 40 -3.05 4.91 -7.86
CA VAL A 40 -3.05 3.78 -6.92
C VAL A 40 -1.64 3.23 -6.76
N ALA A 41 -0.91 3.01 -7.86
CA ALA A 41 0.47 2.54 -7.82
C ALA A 41 1.39 3.51 -7.04
N ASP A 42 1.26 4.82 -7.25
CA ASP A 42 2.04 5.82 -6.52
C ASP A 42 1.73 5.82 -5.02
N LEU A 43 0.45 5.71 -4.65
CA LEU A 43 0.02 5.62 -3.25
C LEU A 43 0.56 4.35 -2.57
N MET A 44 0.48 3.19 -3.24
CA MET A 44 0.98 1.94 -2.68
C MET A 44 2.51 1.95 -2.53
N ARG A 45 3.25 2.48 -3.52
CA ARG A 45 4.70 2.66 -3.40
C ARG A 45 5.07 3.59 -2.25
N ALA A 46 4.35 4.70 -2.10
CA ALA A 46 4.58 5.64 -1.00
C ALA A 46 4.33 4.98 0.36
N ALA A 47 3.26 4.21 0.50
CA ALA A 47 2.97 3.45 1.72
C ALA A 47 4.07 2.43 2.04
N ILE A 48 4.46 1.60 1.06
CA ILE A 48 5.51 0.59 1.23
C ILE A 48 6.87 1.21 1.61
N ALA A 49 7.15 2.45 1.16
CA ALA A 49 8.39 3.15 1.47
C ALA A 49 8.41 3.85 2.84
N LEU A 50 7.31 3.82 3.60
CA LEU A 50 7.28 4.45 4.92
C LEU A 50 8.22 3.73 5.89
N PRO A 51 9.05 4.45 6.68
CA PRO A 51 10.02 3.83 7.59
C PRO A 51 9.40 2.91 8.64
N SER A 52 8.16 3.18 9.02
CA SER A 52 7.38 2.37 9.95
C SER A 52 6.74 1.15 9.31
N ILE A 53 6.78 0.99 7.98
CA ILE A 53 6.15 -0.13 7.29
C ILE A 53 7.20 -1.17 6.90
N GLN A 54 6.93 -2.41 7.27
CA GLN A 54 7.69 -3.58 6.84
C GLN A 54 6.78 -4.50 6.03
N THR A 55 7.13 -4.74 4.77
CA THR A 55 6.38 -5.63 3.89
C THR A 55 6.90 -7.06 3.98
N ILE A 56 5.99 -8.02 4.03
CA ILE A 56 6.31 -9.43 3.91
C ILE A 56 6.47 -9.70 2.40
N ASP A 57 7.71 -9.70 1.91
CA ASP A 57 8.10 -9.80 0.49
C ASP A 57 7.70 -8.60 -0.41
N ALA A 58 8.34 -7.46 -0.17
CA ALA A 58 8.23 -6.26 -1.02
C ALA A 58 8.44 -6.52 -2.52
N LYS A 59 9.27 -7.52 -2.87
CA LYS A 59 9.61 -7.79 -4.28
C LYS A 59 8.45 -8.42 -5.03
N LEU A 60 7.54 -9.12 -4.35
CA LEU A 60 6.30 -9.60 -4.95
C LEU A 60 5.37 -8.43 -5.28
N LEU A 61 5.25 -7.47 -4.36
CA LEU A 61 4.35 -6.32 -4.48
C LEU A 61 4.80 -5.26 -5.48
N LEU A 62 6.11 -5.10 -5.65
CA LEU A 62 6.69 -4.10 -6.57
C LEU A 62 6.94 -4.64 -7.98
N ARG A 63 6.65 -5.92 -8.25
CA ARG A 63 6.70 -6.46 -9.61
C ARG A 63 5.54 -5.91 -10.42
N GLY A 64 5.86 -5.19 -11.49
CA GLY A 64 4.89 -4.91 -12.54
C GLY A 64 4.40 -6.21 -13.20
N PRO A 65 3.21 -6.21 -13.82
CA PRO A 65 2.76 -7.35 -14.58
C PRO A 65 3.83 -7.73 -15.60
N ARG A 66 4.29 -8.99 -15.58
CA ARG A 66 4.97 -9.55 -16.75
C ARG A 66 3.96 -9.45 -17.89
N GLY A 67 4.34 -8.76 -18.95
CA GLY A 67 3.45 -8.28 -20.00
C GLY A 67 2.34 -9.25 -20.40
N LEU A 68 1.15 -8.68 -20.55
CA LEU A 68 0.07 -9.14 -21.41
C LEU A 68 -0.33 -7.94 -22.27
#